data_AF-A0A4Q7J5C0-F1
#
_entry.id   AF-A0A4Q7J5C0-F1
#
_cell.length_a   1.000
_cell.length_b   1.000
_cell.length_c   1.000
_cell.angle_alpha   90.00
_cell.angle_beta   90.00
_cell.angle_gamma   90.00
#
_symmetry.space_group_name_H-M   'P 1'
#
loop_
_entity.id
_entity.type
_entity.pdbx_description
1 polymer ?
#
loop_
_entity_poly.entity_id
_entity_poly.type
_entity_poly.pdbx_seq_one_letter_code
_entity_poly.pdbx_strand_id
1 'polypeptide(L)' 'MPAGRYLRVRTEGPLPYAIVDGWATIWAAEDRGELDRAYATDFEVWPAGRQPEIYVSLRPAR' A
#
# COMPACT_ATOMS: atom_id res chain seq x y z
N MET A 1 -4.84 -15.37 3.65
CA MET A 1 -5.56 -14.20 3.10
C MET A 1 -6.21 -14.62 1.80
N PRO A 2 -7.47 -14.24 1.52
CA PRO A 2 -8.10 -14.53 0.24
C PRO A 2 -7.36 -13.83 -0.90
N ALA A 3 -7.39 -14.42 -2.10
CA ALA A 3 -6.83 -13.78 -3.29
C ALA A 3 -7.63 -12.51 -3.64
N GLY A 4 -6.94 -11.50 -4.15
CA GLY A 4 -7.55 -10.21 -4.47
C GLY A 4 -6.66 -9.34 -5.34
N ARG A 5 -7.20 -8.18 -5.75
CA ARG A 5 -6.46 -7.15 -6.46
C ARG A 5 -5.85 -6.20 -5.44
N TYR A 6 -4.57 -5.87 -5.63
CA TYR A 6 -3.82 -5.01 -4.72
C TYR A 6 -3.10 -3.92 -5.49
N LEU A 7 -3.08 -2.71 -4.93
CA LEU A 7 -2.06 -1.73 -5.25
C LEU A 7 -0.81 -2.09 -4.45
N ARG A 8 0.33 -2.22 -5.13
CA ARG A 8 1.63 -2.30 -4.47
C ARG A 8 2.32 -0.94 -4.51
N VAL A 9 2.60 -0.39 -3.34
CA VAL A 9 3.44 0.79 -3.17
C VAL A 9 4.82 0.34 -2.71
N ARG A 10 5.85 0.72 -3.47
CA ARG A 10 7.24 0.56 -3.06
C ARG A 10 7.61 1.72 -2.16
N THR A 11 8.26 1.44 -1.06
CA THR A 11 8.80 2.48 -0.17
C THR A 11 10.28 2.70 -0.45
N GLU A 12 10.75 3.91 -0.20
CA GLU A 12 12.15 4.29 -0.36
C GLU A 12 12.56 5.24 0.78
N GLY A 13 13.84 5.24 1.15
CA GLY A 13 14.38 6.08 2.22
C GLY A 13 14.60 5.38 3.57
N PRO A 14 15.05 6.10 4.60
CA PRO A 14 15.35 5.51 5.90
C PRO A 14 14.09 5.03 6.60
N LEU A 15 14.19 3.89 7.30
CA LEU A 15 13.14 3.41 8.17
C LEU A 15 13.14 4.16 9.51
N PRO A 16 11.97 4.41 10.12
CA PRO A 16 10.63 3.99 9.68
C PRO A 16 9.95 4.96 8.70
N TYR A 17 10.58 6.10 8.37
CA TYR A 17 9.97 7.16 7.57
C TYR A 17 9.48 6.69 6.19
N ALA A 18 10.23 5.80 5.53
CA ALA A 18 9.82 5.24 4.23
C ALA A 18 8.41 4.60 4.25
N ILE A 19 8.03 3.93 5.35
CA ILE A 19 6.70 3.32 5.50
C ILE A 19 5.65 4.38 5.79
N VAL A 20 5.97 5.35 6.65
CA VAL A 20 5.06 6.46 6.97
C VAL A 20 4.74 7.26 5.71
N ASP A 21 5.74 7.59 4.90
CA ASP A 21 5.60 8.33 3.65
C ASP A 21 4.84 7.51 2.60
N GLY A 22 5.06 6.19 2.57
CA GLY A 22 4.30 5.25 1.74
C GLY A 22 2.80 5.27 2.05
N TRP A 23 2.43 5.19 3.34
CA TRP A 23 1.04 5.29 3.78
C TRP A 23 0.43 6.66 3.50
N ALA A 24 1.17 7.75 3.77
CA ALA A 24 0.73 9.11 3.46
C ALA A 24 0.40 9.28 1.97
N THR A 25 1.22 8.68 1.09
CA THR A 25 0.96 8.68 -0.36
C THR A 25 -0.33 7.96 -0.72
N ILE A 26 -0.60 6.80 -0.10
CA ILE A 26 -1.82 6.02 -0.33
C ILE A 26 -3.05 6.80 0.10
N TRP A 27 -3.03 7.37 1.31
CA TRP A 27 -4.15 8.16 1.82
C TRP A 27 -4.41 9.39 0.97
N ALA A 28 -3.35 10.10 0.54
CA ALA A 28 -3.51 11.24 -0.34
C ALA A 28 -4.14 10.87 -1.69
N ALA A 29 -3.81 9.70 -2.26
CA ALA A 29 -4.41 9.23 -3.51
C ALA A 29 -5.89 8.80 -3.31
N GLU A 30 -6.21 8.22 -2.17
CA GLU A 30 -7.59 7.91 -1.78
C GLU A 30 -8.43 9.18 -1.59
N ASP A 31 -7.91 10.19 -0.89
CA ASP A 31 -8.58 11.49 -0.70
C ASP A 31 -8.84 12.21 -2.04
N ARG A 32 -7.97 12.01 -3.03
CA ARG A 32 -8.16 12.50 -4.41
C ARG A 32 -9.13 11.67 -5.24
N GLY A 33 -9.62 10.54 -4.73
CA GLY A 33 -10.50 9.61 -5.45
C GLY A 33 -9.80 8.76 -6.51
N GLU A 34 -8.47 8.68 -6.49
CA GLU A 34 -7.67 7.89 -7.43
C GLU A 34 -7.63 6.40 -7.05
N LEU A 35 -7.95 6.08 -5.80
CA LEU A 35 -7.98 4.73 -5.27
C LEU A 35 -9.38 4.37 -4.74
N ASP A 36 -9.92 3.25 -5.21
CA ASP A 36 -11.12 2.62 -4.65
C ASP A 36 -10.71 1.40 -3.81
N ARG A 37 -10.39 1.65 -2.54
CA ARG A 37 -9.91 0.62 -1.62
C ARG A 37 -11.05 -0.32 -1.22
N ALA A 38 -10.75 -1.62 -1.22
CA ALA A 38 -11.69 -2.65 -0.80
C ALA A 38 -11.80 -2.76 0.72
N TYR A 39 -10.79 -2.28 1.47
CA TYR A 39 -10.70 -2.44 2.93
C TYR A 39 -10.86 -3.90 3.38
N ALA A 40 -10.40 -4.86 2.56
CA ALA A 40 -10.50 -6.28 2.87
C ALA A 40 -9.36 -6.73 3.77
N THR A 41 -8.12 -6.55 3.31
CA THR A 41 -6.90 -6.77 4.11
C THR A 41 -5.77 -6.02 3.42
N ASP A 42 -5.07 -5.20 4.18
CA ASP A 42 -3.87 -4.53 3.72
C ASP A 42 -2.68 -5.06 4.53
N PHE A 43 -1.50 -5.07 3.95
CA PHE A 43 -0.33 -5.63 4.63
C PHE A 43 0.97 -5.01 4.12
N GLU A 44 2.00 -5.11 4.96
CA GLU A 44 3.35 -4.71 4.63
C GLU A 44 4.22 -5.96 4.48
N VAL A 45 5.09 -5.96 3.49
CA VAL A 45 6.11 -6.99 3.31
C VAL A 45 7.46 -6.40 3.66
N TRP A 46 8.20 -7.08 4.54
CA TRP A 46 9.49 -6.63 5.07
C TRP A 46 10.62 -7.62 4.68
N PRO A 47 11.12 -7.57 3.43
CA PRO A 47 12.16 -8.47 3.00
C PRO A 47 13.51 -8.12 3.63
N ALA A 48 14.29 -9.13 4.01
CA ALA A 48 15.63 -8.92 4.57
C ALA A 48 16.53 -8.15 3.57
N GLY A 49 17.15 -7.08 4.06
CA GLY A 49 18.10 -6.27 3.28
C GLY A 49 17.47 -5.44 2.14
N ARG A 50 16.14 -5.28 2.12
CA ARG A 50 15.42 -4.49 1.11
C ARG A 50 14.43 -3.55 1.78
N GLN A 51 13.96 -2.55 1.03
CA GLN A 51 12.88 -1.70 1.51
C GLN A 51 11.57 -2.47 1.61
N PRO A 52 10.73 -2.14 2.59
CA PRO A 52 9.41 -2.72 2.69
C PRO A 52 8.49 -2.25 1.55
N GLU A 53 7.44 -3.03 1.33
CA GLU A 53 6.40 -2.76 0.34
C GLU A 53 5.05 -2.76 1.03
N ILE A 54 4.16 -1.83 0.66
CA ILE A 54 2.80 -1.74 1.18
C ILE A 54 1.84 -2.27 0.11
N TYR A 55 0.94 -3.16 0.51
CA TYR A 55 -0.10 -3.71 -0.35
C TYR A 55 -1.45 -3.31 0.22
N VAL A 56 -2.22 -2.53 -0.55
CA VAL A 56 -3.60 -2.18 -0.20
C VAL A 56 -4.59 -2.82 -1.15
N SER A 57 -5.61 -3.44 -0.57
CA SER A 57 -6.68 -4.13 -1.29
C SER A 57 -7.52 -3.13 -2.09
N LEU A 58 -7.76 -3.42 -3.36
CA LEU A 58 -8.59 -2.62 -4.26
C LEU A 58 -9.87 -3.36 -4.61
N ARG A 59 -10.95 -2.60 -4.85
CA ARG A 59 -12.15 -3.18 -5.44
C ARG A 59 -11.88 -3.64 -6.89
N PRO A 60 -12.62 -4.64 -7.39
CA PRO A 60 -12.62 -4.97 -8.80
C PRO A 60 -12.96 -3.74 -9.63
N ALA A 61 -12.32 -3.58 -10.79
CA ALA A 61 -12.77 -2.58 -11.75
C ALA A 61 -14.21 -2.90 -12.17
N ARG A 62 -15.07 -1.88 -12.25
CA ARG A 62 -16.42 -2.01 -12.79
C ARG A 62 -16.40 -2.24 -14.29
#